data_AF-A0A968X4W4-F1
#
_entry.id   AF-A0A968X4W4-F1
#
_cell.length_a   1.000
_cell.length_b   1.000
_cell.length_c   1.000
_cell.angle_alpha   90.00
_cell.angle_beta   90.00
_cell.angle_gamma   90.00
#
_symmetry.space_group_name_H-M   'P 1'
#
loop_
_entity.id
_entity.type
_entity.pdbx_description
1 polymer ?
#
loop_
_entity_poly.entity_id
_entity_poly.type
_entity_poly.pdbx_seq_one_letter_code
_entity_poly.pdbx_strand_id
1 'polypeptide(L)'
;MTAYTNDAELFEQTFEAQLDLKPTQKVTATTLVPPLLDASLWKDRAALSLLILGLAINLLTFGISLGRYPAVPSQLVLHFNAAGIADRFGSTAQLFAPPVIALLLFIINAILGIIAYRKGEPMASYLVWGGNLAVQVAFLGAAITIGFTSGLA
;
A
#
# COMPACT_ATOMS: atom_id res chain seq x y z
N MET A 1 -28.22 55.01 40.70
CA MET A 1 -28.06 54.05 41.80
C MET A 1 -28.34 52.67 41.21
N THR A 2 -27.33 52.10 40.55
CA THR A 2 -27.43 50.87 39.75
C THR A 2 -27.31 49.68 40.68
N ALA A 3 -28.43 49.02 40.94
CA ALA A 3 -28.46 47.78 41.69
C ALA A 3 -27.59 46.75 40.95
N TYR A 4 -26.55 46.27 41.62
CA TYR A 4 -25.84 45.04 41.28
C TYR A 4 -26.85 43.91 41.52
N THR A 5 -27.74 43.68 40.55
CA THR A 5 -28.63 42.54 40.57
C THR A 5 -27.75 41.32 40.41
N ASN A 6 -27.61 40.56 41.49
CA ASN A 6 -26.93 39.28 41.63
C ASN A 6 -26.60 38.61 40.29
N ASP A 7 -25.37 38.79 39.78
CA ASP A 7 -24.95 38.31 38.44
C ASP A 7 -25.19 36.81 38.24
N ALA A 8 -25.20 36.06 39.34
CA ALA A 8 -25.52 34.63 39.37
C ALA A 8 -26.97 34.33 38.93
N GLU A 9 -27.96 35.08 39.42
CA GLU A 9 -29.37 34.87 39.06
C GLU A 9 -29.64 35.25 37.60
N LEU A 10 -28.95 36.28 37.12
CA LEU A 10 -29.06 36.75 35.74
C LEU A 10 -28.42 35.77 34.76
N PHE A 11 -27.30 35.16 35.17
CA PHE A 11 -26.67 34.05 34.45
C PHE A 11 -27.56 32.81 34.41
N GLU A 12 -28.15 32.41 35.55
CA GLU A 12 -29.05 31.25 35.61
C GLU A 12 -30.25 31.41 34.68
N GLN A 13 -30.94 32.57 34.72
CA GLN A 13 -32.07 32.83 33.82
C GLN A 13 -31.69 32.82 32.34
N THR A 14 -30.56 33.42 31.97
CA THR A 14 -30.13 33.44 30.56
C THR A 14 -29.64 32.07 30.10
N PHE A 15 -29.05 31.27 30.98
CA PHE A 15 -28.61 29.92 30.70
C PHE A 15 -29.79 28.96 30.51
N GLU A 16 -30.80 29.02 31.38
CA GLU A 16 -32.04 28.24 31.23
C GLU A 16 -32.79 28.60 29.95
N ALA A 17 -32.89 29.90 29.63
CA ALA A 17 -33.49 30.37 28.39
C ALA A 17 -32.73 29.86 27.14
N GLN A 18 -31.40 29.74 27.21
CA GLN A 18 -30.61 29.18 26.10
C GLN A 18 -30.70 27.65 25.99
N LEU A 19 -30.82 26.94 27.10
CA LEU A 19 -31.05 25.49 27.11
C LEU A 19 -32.41 25.13 26.49
N ASP A 20 -33.45 25.94 26.74
CA ASP A 20 -34.80 25.70 26.24
C ASP A 20 -34.93 25.92 24.72
N LEU A 21 -34.01 26.70 24.12
CA LEU A 21 -33.94 26.90 22.66
C LEU A 21 -33.61 25.62 21.88
N LYS A 22 -33.14 24.55 22.57
CA LYS A 22 -32.70 23.27 21.99
C LYS A 22 -31.60 23.46 20.92
N PRO A 23 -30.92 22.38 20.48
CA PRO A 23 -29.91 22.51 19.43
C PRO A 23 -30.56 22.96 18.13
N THR A 24 -30.43 24.25 17.79
CA THR A 24 -30.90 24.83 16.52
C THR A 24 -30.07 24.36 15.33
N GLN A 25 -28.88 23.83 15.60
CA GLN A 25 -28.01 23.25 14.60
C GLN A 25 -27.83 21.76 14.91
N LYS A 26 -28.21 20.90 13.96
CA LYS A 26 -27.73 19.52 13.96
C LYS A 26 -26.24 19.57 13.71
N VAL A 27 -25.46 19.51 14.79
CA VAL A 27 -24.02 19.28 14.70
C VAL A 27 -23.86 17.85 14.23
N THR A 28 -23.78 17.67 12.90
CA THR A 28 -23.38 16.39 12.31
C THR A 28 -21.94 16.15 12.75
N ALA A 29 -21.74 15.17 13.63
CA ALA A 29 -20.42 14.80 14.10
C ALA A 29 -19.58 14.30 12.91
N THR A 30 -18.80 15.20 12.30
CA THR A 30 -17.82 14.83 11.28
C THR A 30 -16.60 14.27 11.99
N THR A 31 -16.40 12.96 11.84
CA THR A 31 -15.19 12.31 12.33
C THR A 31 -14.05 12.61 11.35
N LEU A 32 -13.12 13.48 11.76
CA LEU A 32 -11.84 13.66 11.08
C LEU A 32 -10.95 12.45 11.41
N VAL A 33 -11.17 11.33 10.73
CA VAL A 33 -10.28 10.18 10.85
C VAL A 33 -8.94 10.48 10.17
N PRO A 34 -7.83 9.98 10.75
CA PRO A 34 -6.53 10.08 10.10
C PRO A 34 -6.60 9.50 8.69
N PRO A 35 -5.91 10.10 7.71
CA PRO A 35 -6.03 9.76 6.30
C PRO A 35 -5.63 8.31 5.94
N LEU A 36 -4.95 7.60 6.83
CA LEU A 36 -4.60 6.18 6.71
C LEU A 36 -5.65 5.23 7.31
N LEU A 37 -6.57 5.75 8.13
CA LEU A 37 -7.62 5.03 8.85
C LEU A 37 -9.01 5.34 8.28
N ASP A 38 -9.07 5.84 7.04
CA ASP A 38 -10.35 6.06 6.35
C ASP A 38 -11.05 4.70 6.15
N ALA A 39 -12.18 4.52 6.84
CA ALA A 39 -12.96 3.30 6.83
C ALA A 39 -13.47 2.92 5.41
N SER A 40 -13.44 3.85 4.45
CA SER A 40 -13.83 3.59 3.07
C SER A 40 -12.94 2.53 2.40
N LEU A 41 -11.61 2.66 2.50
CA LEU A 41 -10.65 1.70 1.92
C LEU A 41 -10.78 0.32 2.58
N TRP A 42 -11.00 0.29 3.90
CA TRP A 42 -11.14 -0.95 4.67
C TRP A 42 -12.45 -1.70 4.37
N LYS A 43 -13.48 -1.01 3.90
CA LYS A 43 -14.75 -1.63 3.46
C LYS A 43 -14.69 -2.13 2.01
N ASP A 44 -13.78 -1.59 1.21
CA ASP A 44 -13.61 -1.96 -0.19
C ASP A 44 -12.85 -3.29 -0.32
N ARG A 45 -13.61 -4.39 -0.34
CA ARG A 45 -13.06 -5.74 -0.47
C ARG A 45 -12.30 -5.97 -1.78
N ALA A 46 -12.64 -5.25 -2.85
CA ALA A 46 -11.97 -5.39 -4.14
C ALA A 46 -10.60 -4.70 -4.12
N ALA A 47 -10.53 -3.50 -3.55
CA ALA A 47 -9.26 -2.80 -3.32
C ALA A 47 -8.32 -3.63 -2.44
N LEU A 48 -8.84 -4.14 -1.32
CA LEU A 48 -8.07 -4.97 -0.40
C LEU A 48 -7.63 -6.29 -1.04
N SER A 49 -8.47 -6.95 -1.84
CA SER A 49 -8.09 -8.22 -2.48
C SER A 49 -6.96 -8.01 -3.49
N LEU A 50 -6.97 -6.94 -4.27
CA LEU A 50 -5.89 -6.58 -5.20
C LEU A 50 -4.56 -6.34 -4.47
N LEU A 51 -4.59 -5.59 -3.37
CA LEU A 51 -3.39 -5.30 -2.57
C LEU A 51 -2.85 -6.55 -1.88
N ILE A 52 -3.72 -7.33 -1.24
CA ILE A 52 -3.34 -8.58 -0.56
C ILE A 52 -2.78 -9.59 -1.57
N LEU A 53 -3.42 -9.75 -2.73
CA LEU A 53 -2.97 -10.68 -3.75
C LEU A 53 -1.62 -10.25 -4.33
N GLY A 54 -1.43 -8.97 -4.62
CA GLY A 54 -0.14 -8.44 -5.08
C GLY A 54 0.96 -8.67 -4.04
N LEU A 55 0.68 -8.43 -2.76
CA LEU A 55 1.63 -8.68 -1.68
C LEU A 55 1.95 -10.18 -1.52
N ALA A 56 0.94 -11.04 -1.62
CA ALA A 56 1.11 -12.49 -1.55
C ALA A 56 2.01 -13.02 -2.68
N ILE A 57 1.83 -12.52 -3.91
CA ILE A 57 2.68 -12.87 -5.05
C ILE A 57 4.11 -12.35 -4.85
N ASN A 58 4.27 -11.14 -4.29
CA ASN A 58 5.59 -10.60 -3.96
C ASN A 58 6.32 -11.48 -2.93
N LEU A 59 5.63 -11.87 -1.87
CA LEU A 59 6.17 -12.78 -0.84
C LEU A 59 6.51 -14.15 -1.41
N LEU A 60 5.67 -14.69 -2.30
CA LEU A 60 5.95 -15.93 -3.01
C LEU A 60 7.23 -15.81 -3.85
N THR A 61 7.40 -14.67 -4.54
CA THR A 61 8.59 -14.38 -5.33
C THR A 61 9.84 -14.37 -4.45
N PHE A 62 9.78 -13.74 -3.28
CA PHE A 62 10.84 -13.83 -2.26
C PHE A 62 11.09 -15.26 -1.79
N GLY A 63 10.03 -16.02 -1.51
CA GLY A 63 10.13 -17.40 -1.04
C GLY A 63 10.81 -18.32 -2.04
N ILE A 64 10.50 -18.17 -3.34
CA ILE A 64 11.17 -18.90 -4.43
C ILE A 64 12.65 -18.54 -4.49
N SER A 65 12.99 -17.25 -4.46
CA SER A 65 14.38 -16.80 -4.44
C SER A 65 15.14 -17.34 -3.23
N LEU A 66 14.54 -17.32 -2.04
CA LEU A 66 15.17 -17.80 -0.81
C LEU A 66 15.36 -19.33 -0.83
N GLY A 67 14.37 -20.09 -1.31
CA GLY A 67 14.46 -21.54 -1.44
C GLY A 67 15.50 -21.99 -2.47
N ARG A 68 15.80 -21.15 -3.46
CA ARG A 68 16.84 -21.40 -4.47
C ARG A 68 18.22 -20.93 -4.04
N TYR A 69 18.32 -19.97 -3.13
CA TYR A 69 19.59 -19.45 -2.62
C TYR A 69 20.64 -20.53 -2.25
N PRO A 70 20.32 -21.62 -1.52
CA PRO A 70 21.31 -22.64 -1.16
C PRO A 70 21.74 -23.54 -2.32
N ALA A 71 20.96 -23.59 -3.41
CA ALA A 71 21.23 -24.44 -4.58
C ALA A 71 22.01 -23.73 -5.69
N VAL A 72 22.28 -22.43 -5.54
CA VAL A 72 22.93 -21.60 -6.56
C VAL A 72 24.46 -21.59 -6.32
N PRO A 73 25.28 -21.96 -7.32
CA PRO A 73 26.73 -21.82 -7.26
C PRO A 73 27.12 -20.36 -6.97
N SER A 74 28.24 -20.14 -6.26
CA SER A 74 28.69 -18.81 -5.80
C SER A 74 28.90 -17.75 -6.90
N GLN A 75 28.82 -18.13 -8.17
CA GLN A 75 28.95 -17.27 -9.34
C GLN A 75 27.84 -17.58 -10.34
N LEU A 76 26.94 -16.62 -10.55
CA LEU A 76 25.90 -16.67 -11.60
C LEU A 76 26.40 -15.95 -12.83
N VAL A 77 26.36 -16.61 -13.99
CA VAL A 77 26.63 -15.92 -15.26
C VAL A 77 25.48 -14.97 -15.56
N LEU A 78 25.76 -13.67 -15.48
CA LEU A 78 24.80 -12.59 -15.60
C LEU A 78 24.73 -11.95 -16.99
N HIS A 79 25.79 -12.13 -17.78
CA HIS A 79 25.85 -11.61 -19.13
C HIS A 79 26.72 -12.53 -19.97
N PHE A 80 26.24 -12.84 -21.17
CA PHE A 80 27.02 -13.49 -22.21
C PHE A 80 27.47 -12.41 -23.18
N ASN A 81 28.76 -12.37 -23.51
CA ASN A 81 29.26 -11.50 -24.56
C ASN A 81 28.78 -12.00 -25.94
N ALA A 82 29.06 -11.23 -27.00
CA ALA A 82 28.66 -11.57 -28.38
C ALA A 82 29.26 -12.89 -28.90
N ALA A 83 30.26 -13.47 -28.21
CA ALA A 83 30.85 -14.78 -28.50
C ALA A 83 30.20 -15.92 -27.69
N GLY A 84 29.16 -15.65 -26.89
CA GLY A 84 28.47 -16.64 -26.06
C GLY A 84 29.24 -17.02 -24.79
N ILE A 85 30.28 -16.26 -24.41
CA ILE A 85 31.07 -16.49 -23.21
C ILE A 85 30.53 -15.63 -22.06
N ALA A 86 30.43 -16.25 -20.88
CA ALA A 86 30.09 -15.60 -19.62
C ALA A 86 31.06 -14.44 -19.29
N ASP A 87 30.60 -13.19 -19.41
CA ASP A 87 31.42 -11.98 -19.28
C ASP A 87 31.18 -11.23 -17.95
N ARG A 88 30.04 -11.47 -17.30
CA ARG A 88 29.77 -10.99 -15.92
C ARG A 88 29.38 -12.15 -15.02
N PHE A 89 30.19 -12.43 -14.01
CA PHE A 89 29.80 -13.27 -12.89
C PHE A 89 29.20 -12.38 -11.79
N GLY A 90 27.90 -12.53 -11.59
CA GLY A 90 27.15 -11.88 -10.54
C GLY A 90 27.20 -12.64 -9.22
N SER A 91 27.07 -11.92 -8.11
CA SER A 91 26.96 -12.53 -6.79
C SER A 91 25.57 -13.16 -6.59
N THR A 92 25.48 -14.16 -5.72
CA THR A 92 24.22 -14.81 -5.30
C THR A 92 23.16 -13.83 -4.78
N ALA A 93 23.55 -12.61 -4.37
CA ALA A 93 22.63 -11.56 -3.97
C ALA A 93 21.71 -11.08 -5.11
N GLN A 94 22.09 -11.26 -6.37
CA GLN A 94 21.29 -10.82 -7.51
C GLN A 94 20.04 -11.68 -7.73
N LEU A 95 19.96 -12.85 -7.12
CA LEU A 95 18.74 -13.67 -7.06
C LEU A 95 17.58 -12.94 -6.36
N PHE A 96 17.92 -11.94 -5.53
CA PHE A 96 16.95 -11.08 -4.85
C PHE A 96 16.61 -9.80 -5.60
N ALA A 97 17.28 -9.49 -6.72
CA ALA A 97 16.97 -8.28 -7.48
C ALA A 97 15.52 -8.26 -8.00
N PRO A 98 14.99 -9.34 -8.62
CA PRO A 98 13.59 -9.38 -9.04
C PRO A 98 12.59 -9.15 -7.89
N PRO A 99 12.64 -9.86 -6.74
CA PRO A 99 11.70 -9.62 -5.65
C PRO A 99 11.81 -8.23 -5.02
N VAL A 100 13.02 -7.67 -4.90
CA VAL A 100 13.22 -6.31 -4.36
C VAL A 100 12.63 -5.26 -5.30
N ILE A 101 12.89 -5.34 -6.60
CA ILE A 101 12.31 -4.41 -7.59
C ILE A 101 10.78 -4.55 -7.60
N ALA A 102 10.26 -5.77 -7.58
CA ALA A 102 8.83 -6.02 -7.50
C ALA A 102 8.20 -5.40 -6.25
N LEU A 103 8.88 -5.44 -5.10
CA LEU A 103 8.41 -4.83 -3.85
C LEU A 103 8.40 -3.30 -3.93
N LEU A 104 9.44 -2.69 -4.50
CA LEU A 104 9.48 -1.24 -4.69
C LEU A 104 8.33 -0.77 -5.60
N LEU A 105 8.11 -1.47 -6.71
CA LEU A 105 6.97 -1.19 -7.60
C LEU A 105 5.64 -1.41 -6.90
N PHE A 106 5.51 -2.44 -6.07
CA PHE A 106 4.32 -2.66 -5.25
C PHE A 106 4.01 -1.46 -4.37
N ILE A 107 5.01 -0.97 -3.61
CA ILE A 107 4.85 0.14 -2.68
C ILE A 107 4.46 1.42 -3.43
N ILE A 108 5.17 1.73 -4.52
CA ILE A 108 4.90 2.93 -5.32
C ILE A 108 3.47 2.89 -5.88
N ASN A 109 3.07 1.77 -6.51
CA ASN A 109 1.73 1.65 -7.09
C ASN A 109 0.63 1.59 -6.03
N ALA A 110 0.89 0.97 -4.87
CA ALA A 110 -0.04 0.98 -3.75
C ALA A 110 -0.31 2.41 -3.28
N ILE A 111 0.75 3.20 -3.07
CA ILE A 111 0.65 4.62 -2.69
C ILE A 111 -0.08 5.43 -3.76
N LEU A 112 0.29 5.27 -5.03
CA LEU A 112 -0.35 5.98 -6.13
C LEU A 112 -1.85 5.66 -6.25
N GLY A 113 -2.23 4.39 -6.12
CA GLY A 113 -3.64 3.98 -6.14
C GLY A 113 -4.41 4.51 -4.92
N ILE A 114 -3.79 4.54 -3.74
CA ILE A 114 -4.41 5.17 -2.55
C ILE A 114 -4.62 6.67 -2.78
N ILE A 115 -3.63 7.37 -3.37
CA ILE A 115 -3.76 8.81 -3.69
C ILE A 115 -4.89 9.04 -4.70
N ALA A 116 -4.97 8.24 -5.77
CA ALA A 116 -6.04 8.33 -6.77
C ALA A 116 -7.42 8.06 -6.15
N TYR A 117 -7.52 7.06 -5.26
CA TYR A 117 -8.78 6.68 -4.62
C TYR A 117 -9.31 7.83 -3.78
N ARG A 118 -8.41 8.49 -3.06
CA ARG A 118 -8.72 9.64 -2.21
C ARG A 118 -9.06 10.90 -2.98
N LYS A 119 -8.60 11.04 -4.23
CA LYS A 119 -9.01 12.13 -5.13
C LYS A 119 -10.41 11.95 -5.69
N GLY A 120 -11.10 10.86 -5.37
CA GLY A 120 -12.44 10.54 -5.88
C GLY A 120 -12.40 9.86 -7.25
N GLU A 121 -11.26 9.28 -7.64
CA GLU A 121 -11.08 8.56 -8.90
C GLU A 121 -10.92 7.04 -8.65
N PRO A 122 -11.99 6.33 -8.26
CA PRO A 122 -11.90 4.91 -7.91
C PRO A 122 -11.47 4.06 -9.11
N MET A 123 -11.91 4.40 -10.33
CA MET A 123 -11.55 3.68 -11.55
C MET A 123 -10.04 3.75 -11.84
N ALA A 124 -9.43 4.93 -11.66
CA ALA A 124 -7.98 5.10 -11.83
C ALA A 124 -7.21 4.26 -10.79
N SER A 125 -7.74 4.17 -9.57
CA SER A 125 -7.15 3.37 -8.49
C SER A 125 -7.14 1.88 -8.80
N TYR A 126 -8.27 1.35 -9.29
CA TYR A 126 -8.34 -0.05 -9.70
C TYR A 126 -7.46 -0.35 -10.91
N LEU A 127 -7.30 0.58 -11.85
CA LEU A 127 -6.36 0.42 -12.96
C LEU A 127 -4.91 0.35 -12.47
N VAL A 128 -4.53 1.23 -11.53
CA VAL A 128 -3.18 1.23 -10.94
C VAL A 128 -2.93 -0.06 -10.14
N TRP A 129 -3.86 -0.48 -9.30
CA TRP A 129 -3.70 -1.71 -8.51
C TRP A 129 -3.80 -2.99 -9.36
N GLY A 130 -4.65 -3.00 -10.39
CA GLY A 130 -4.72 -4.09 -11.36
C GLY A 130 -3.44 -4.20 -12.20
N GLY A 131 -2.90 -3.07 -12.66
CA GLY A 131 -1.59 -3.01 -13.31
C GLY A 131 -0.47 -3.48 -12.40
N ASN A 132 -0.49 -3.07 -11.13
CA ASN A 132 0.46 -3.55 -10.12
C ASN A 132 0.41 -5.07 -9.95
N LEU A 133 -0.79 -5.67 -9.94
CA LEU A 133 -0.95 -7.13 -9.88
C LEU A 133 -0.31 -7.81 -11.09
N ALA A 134 -0.53 -7.28 -12.30
CA ALA A 134 0.10 -7.80 -13.52
C ALA A 134 1.64 -7.72 -13.46
N VAL A 135 2.18 -6.62 -12.92
CA VAL A 135 3.63 -6.47 -12.67
C VAL A 135 4.12 -7.56 -11.71
N GLN A 136 3.43 -7.81 -10.59
CA GLN A 136 3.84 -8.86 -9.64
C GLN A 136 3.86 -10.25 -10.30
N VAL A 137 2.87 -10.58 -11.12
CA VAL A 137 2.81 -11.84 -11.87
C VAL A 137 3.99 -11.96 -12.84
N ALA A 138 4.35 -10.88 -13.54
CA ALA A 138 5.48 -10.87 -14.45
C ALA A 138 6.81 -11.14 -13.72
N PHE A 139 7.00 -10.52 -12.55
CA PHE A 139 8.19 -10.75 -11.71
C PHE A 139 8.23 -12.16 -11.11
N LEU A 140 7.08 -12.74 -10.75
CA LEU A 140 7.00 -14.14 -10.35
C LEU A 140 7.47 -15.07 -11.49
N GLY A 141 7.00 -14.82 -12.72
CA GLY A 141 7.45 -15.55 -13.91
C GLY A 141 8.95 -15.43 -14.16
N ALA A 142 9.51 -14.23 -13.97
CA ALA A 142 10.95 -14.00 -14.06
C ALA A 142 11.74 -14.79 -13.00
N ALA A 143 11.28 -14.76 -11.74
CA ALA A 143 11.93 -15.48 -10.64
C ALA A 143 11.88 -17.00 -10.83
N ILE A 144 10.75 -17.54 -11.31
CA ILE A 144 10.63 -18.94 -11.71
C ILE A 144 11.64 -19.23 -12.82
N THR A 145 11.63 -18.46 -13.90
CA THR A 145 12.52 -18.69 -15.05
C THR A 145 13.98 -18.71 -14.62
N ILE A 146 14.45 -17.69 -13.91
CA ILE A 146 15.82 -17.59 -13.39
C ILE A 146 16.16 -18.77 -12.47
N GLY A 147 15.25 -19.12 -11.56
CA GLY A 147 15.45 -20.22 -10.61
C GLY A 147 15.54 -21.60 -11.27
N PHE A 148 14.85 -21.82 -12.40
CA PHE A 148 14.87 -23.10 -13.11
C PHE A 148 15.99 -23.18 -14.18
N THR A 149 16.30 -22.09 -14.88
CA THR A 149 17.37 -22.10 -15.90
C THR A 149 18.76 -22.15 -15.29
N SER A 150 18.96 -21.58 -14.09
CA SER A 150 20.23 -21.65 -13.36
C SER A 150 20.57 -23.03 -12.79
N GLY A 151 19.62 -23.98 -12.76
CA GLY A 151 19.86 -25.35 -12.30
C GLY A 151 20.24 -26.34 -13.40
N LEU A 152 20.29 -25.90 -14.67
CA LEU A 152 20.59 -26.74 -15.84
C LEU A 152 21.96 -26.41 -16.48
N ALA A 153 22.71 -25.46 -15.92
CA ALA A 153 24.06 -25.09 -16.34
C ALA A 153 25.09 -25.61 -15.32
#